data_AF-A0A2E4V8N4-F1
#
_entry.id   AF-A0A2E4V8N4-F1
#
_cell.length_a   1.000
_cell.length_b   1.000
_cell.length_c   1.000
_cell.angle_alpha   90.00
_cell.angle_beta   90.00
_cell.angle_gamma   90.00
#
_symmetry.space_group_name_H-M   'P 1'
#
loop_
_entity.id
_entity.type
_entity.pdbx_description
1 polymer ?
#
loop_
_entity_poly.entity_id
_entity_poly.type
_entity_poly.pdbx_seq_one_letter_code
_entity_poly.pdbx_strand_id
1 'polypeptide(L)'
;MKTLNTQIEQWIHSAQKKIDNDSICQADLDYLSSILLSQHIRQRILYIHAVTPSIRSQLIAMSLHEPIKDQIAEIDPDYGEWPYRSVHDAVLDGWQIMQFPDQRANFDDREIDILGYEFILQKLEAYHE
;
A
#
# COMPACT_ATOMS: atom_id res chain seq x y z
N MET A 1 7.02 -3.65 -20.80
CA MET A 1 7.98 -3.56 -19.67
C MET A 1 8.56 -4.95 -19.44
N LYS A 2 9.86 -5.06 -19.13
CA LYS A 2 10.49 -6.34 -18.74
C LYS A 2 10.20 -6.57 -17.25
N THR A 3 9.90 -7.79 -16.84
CA THR A 3 9.71 -8.14 -15.43
C THR A 3 11.06 -8.15 -14.71
N LEU A 4 11.05 -8.01 -13.37
CA LEU A 4 12.24 -8.05 -12.52
C LEU A 4 13.10 -9.30 -12.81
N ASN A 5 12.48 -10.48 -12.89
CA ASN A 5 13.18 -11.74 -13.16
C ASN A 5 13.91 -11.72 -14.50
N THR A 6 13.29 -11.21 -15.56
CA THR A 6 13.93 -11.10 -16.88
C THR A 6 15.11 -10.12 -16.86
N GLN A 7 15.05 -9.06 -16.05
CA GLN A 7 16.16 -8.11 -15.90
C GLN A 7 17.32 -8.72 -15.09
N ILE A 8 17.03 -9.47 -14.04
CA ILE A 8 18.03 -10.21 -13.24
C ILE A 8 18.71 -11.28 -14.10
N GLU A 9 17.96 -12.07 -14.88
CA GLU A 9 18.53 -13.07 -15.78
C GLU A 9 19.48 -12.44 -16.81
N GLN A 10 19.10 -11.30 -17.39
CA GLN A 10 19.93 -10.55 -18.32
C GLN A 10 21.20 -10.02 -17.64
N TRP A 11 21.08 -9.53 -16.41
CA TRP A 11 22.22 -9.10 -15.61
C TRP A 11 23.19 -10.25 -15.33
N ILE A 12 22.68 -11.40 -14.85
CA ILE A 12 23.48 -12.59 -14.54
C ILE A 12 24.26 -13.05 -15.77
N HIS A 13 23.60 -13.15 -16.92
CA HIS A 13 24.25 -13.56 -18.16
C HIS A 13 25.33 -12.56 -18.62
N SER A 14 25.10 -11.26 -18.43
CA SER A 14 26.12 -10.24 -18.69
C SER A 14 27.31 -10.35 -17.73
N ALA A 15 27.04 -10.57 -16.44
CA ALA A 15 28.07 -10.69 -15.41
C ALA A 15 28.95 -11.93 -15.64
N GLN A 16 28.34 -13.08 -15.98
CA GLN A 16 29.07 -14.31 -16.30
C GLN A 16 30.07 -14.10 -17.45
N LYS A 17 29.64 -13.47 -18.54
CA LYS A 17 30.55 -13.13 -19.66
C LYS A 17 31.69 -12.19 -19.27
N LYS A 18 31.44 -11.30 -18.31
CA LYS A 18 32.47 -10.37 -17.82
C LYS A 18 33.45 -11.04 -16.87
N ILE A 19 33.00 -12.02 -16.09
CA ILE A 19 33.84 -12.84 -15.20
C ILE A 19 34.84 -13.66 -16.03
N ASP A 20 34.41 -14.27 -17.12
CA ASP A 20 35.31 -15.02 -18.02
C ASP A 20 36.49 -14.17 -18.55
N ASN A 21 36.29 -12.85 -18.59
CA ASN A 21 37.27 -11.86 -19.07
C ASN A 21 37.87 -10.99 -17.95
N ASP A 22 37.68 -11.33 -16.66
CA ASP A 22 38.16 -10.56 -15.49
C ASP A 22 37.79 -9.06 -15.54
N SER A 23 36.61 -8.74 -16.07
CA SER A 23 36.18 -7.37 -16.41
C SER A 23 34.98 -6.87 -15.61
N ILE A 24 34.53 -7.61 -14.60
CA ILE A 24 33.45 -7.18 -13.72
C ILE A 24 33.90 -5.97 -12.90
N CYS A 25 33.04 -4.96 -12.77
CA CYS A 25 33.37 -3.72 -12.10
C CYS A 25 32.25 -3.24 -11.18
N GLN A 26 32.52 -2.19 -10.40
CA GLN A 26 31.53 -1.61 -9.47
C GLN A 26 30.22 -1.23 -10.17
N ALA A 27 30.29 -0.70 -11.40
CA ALA A 27 29.10 -0.31 -12.16
C ALA A 27 28.17 -1.50 -12.48
N ASP A 28 28.71 -2.72 -12.55
CA ASP A 28 27.89 -3.93 -12.72
C ASP A 28 27.06 -4.20 -11.45
N LEU A 29 27.67 -4.06 -10.27
CA LEU A 29 26.97 -4.22 -8.98
C LEU A 29 25.98 -3.08 -8.72
N ASP A 30 26.32 -1.85 -9.14
CA ASP A 30 25.41 -0.71 -9.05
C ASP A 30 24.18 -0.92 -9.95
N TYR A 31 24.35 -1.52 -11.12
CA TYR A 31 23.24 -1.87 -12.01
C TYR A 31 22.36 -2.98 -11.41
N LEU A 32 22.93 -4.02 -10.79
CA LEU A 32 22.14 -5.03 -10.05
C LEU A 32 21.33 -4.37 -8.94
N SER A 33 21.98 -3.47 -8.19
CA SER A 33 21.34 -2.71 -7.13
C SER A 33 20.18 -1.88 -7.68
N SER A 34 20.33 -1.24 -8.85
CA SER A 34 19.23 -0.52 -9.49
C SER A 34 18.06 -1.41 -9.92
N ILE A 35 18.33 -2.66 -10.33
CA ILE A 35 17.28 -3.62 -10.69
C ILE A 35 16.53 -4.05 -9.42
N LEU A 36 17.23 -4.33 -8.32
CA LEU A 36 16.61 -4.69 -7.05
C LEU A 36 15.86 -3.52 -6.40
N LEU A 37 16.38 -2.30 -6.56
CA LEU A 37 15.79 -1.06 -6.06
C LEU A 37 14.73 -0.48 -6.99
N SER A 38 14.50 -1.07 -8.18
CA SER A 38 13.33 -0.71 -9.01
C SER A 38 12.04 -1.29 -8.43
N GLN A 39 11.93 -1.32 -7.10
CA GLN A 39 10.68 -1.48 -6.37
C GLN A 39 9.74 -0.38 -6.85
N HIS A 40 8.65 -0.78 -7.47
CA HIS A 40 7.63 0.18 -7.83
C HIS A 40 6.92 0.58 -6.54
N ILE A 41 7.02 1.86 -6.19
CA ILE A 41 6.19 2.43 -5.14
C ILE A 41 4.75 2.37 -5.65
N ARG A 42 3.89 1.64 -4.94
CA ARG A 42 2.47 1.55 -5.25
C ARG A 42 1.65 2.11 -4.10
N GLN A 43 0.45 2.55 -4.44
CA GLN A 43 -0.49 3.13 -3.50
C GLN A 43 -1.38 2.03 -2.93
N ARG A 44 -1.36 1.90 -1.61
CA ARG A 44 -2.39 1.20 -0.83
C ARG A 44 -3.50 2.18 -0.50
N ILE A 45 -4.74 1.73 -0.50
CA ILE A 45 -5.89 2.55 -0.12
C ILE A 45 -6.59 1.88 1.05
N LEU A 46 -6.88 2.64 2.10
CA LEU A 46 -7.62 2.19 3.27
C LEU A 46 -8.84 3.08 3.44
N TYR A 47 -10.02 2.46 3.38
CA TYR A 47 -11.29 3.08 3.72
C TYR A 47 -11.56 2.82 5.19
N ILE A 48 -11.89 3.86 5.95
CA ILE A 48 -12.23 3.77 7.37
C ILE A 48 -13.56 4.46 7.61
N HIS A 49 -14.50 3.76 8.23
CA HIS A 49 -15.75 4.32 8.73
C HIS A 49 -15.65 4.54 10.23
N ALA A 50 -15.89 5.76 10.69
CA ALA A 50 -15.82 6.12 12.11
C ALA A 50 -17.17 6.64 12.65
N VAL A 51 -17.39 6.52 13.96
CA VAL A 51 -18.64 6.94 14.62
C VAL A 51 -18.89 8.46 14.52
N THR A 52 -17.83 9.27 14.52
CA THR A 52 -17.87 10.73 14.43
C THR A 52 -16.83 11.21 13.41
N PRO A 53 -16.90 12.46 12.91
CA PRO A 53 -15.92 12.97 11.93
C PRO A 53 -14.55 13.29 12.57
N SER A 54 -14.34 12.90 13.83
CA SER A 54 -13.05 13.05 14.51
C SER A 54 -12.10 11.93 14.11
N ILE A 55 -10.84 12.26 13.82
CA ILE A 55 -9.79 11.25 13.57
C ILE A 55 -9.52 10.36 14.79
N ARG A 56 -9.97 10.77 15.98
CA ARG A 56 -9.84 10.00 17.24
C ARG A 56 -11.08 9.16 17.55
N SER A 57 -12.08 9.21 16.69
CA SER A 57 -13.31 8.44 16.86
C SER A 57 -13.04 6.95 16.75
N GLN A 58 -13.84 6.17 17.47
CA GLN A 58 -13.90 4.72 17.29
C GLN A 58 -14.28 4.36 15.85
N LEU A 59 -13.68 3.29 15.34
CA LEU A 59 -13.98 2.73 14.02
C LEU A 59 -15.17 1.79 14.06
N ILE A 60 -15.99 1.84 13.01
CA ILE A 60 -17.13 0.96 12.75
C ILE A 60 -16.68 -0.16 11.79
N ALA A 61 -15.96 0.22 10.73
CA ALA A 61 -15.49 -0.69 9.70
C ALA A 61 -14.24 -0.15 9.02
N MET A 62 -13.49 -1.04 8.38
CA MET A 62 -12.45 -0.64 7.43
C MET A 62 -12.39 -1.61 6.24
N SER A 63 -11.82 -1.15 5.14
CA SER A 63 -11.55 -1.96 3.96
C SER A 63 -10.22 -1.56 3.34
N LEU A 64 -9.36 -2.54 3.14
CA LEU A 64 -8.01 -2.36 2.60
C LEU A 64 -7.98 -2.82 1.15
N HIS A 65 -7.53 -1.93 0.27
CA HIS A 65 -7.29 -2.21 -1.13
C HIS A 65 -5.78 -2.25 -1.39
N GLU A 66 -5.30 -3.47 -1.64
CA GLU A 66 -3.92 -3.75 -1.99
C GLU A 66 -3.69 -3.60 -3.51
N PRO A 67 -2.55 -3.03 -3.95
CA PRO A 67 -2.24 -2.80 -5.36
C PRO A 67 -1.70 -4.06 -6.05
N ILE A 68 -2.44 -5.17 -5.93
CA ILE A 68 -2.12 -6.47 -6.51
C ILE A 68 -3.15 -6.80 -7.59
N LYS A 69 -2.67 -7.20 -8.76
CA LYS A 69 -3.53 -7.53 -9.90
C LYS A 69 -4.40 -8.74 -9.57
N ASP A 70 -5.68 -8.67 -9.93
CA ASP A 70 -6.66 -9.74 -9.78
C ASP A 70 -6.93 -10.15 -8.31
N GLN A 71 -6.45 -9.37 -7.33
CA GLN A 71 -6.83 -9.56 -5.93
C GLN A 71 -8.26 -9.07 -5.73
N ILE A 72 -9.12 -9.99 -5.30
CA ILE A 72 -10.45 -9.65 -4.79
C ILE A 72 -10.22 -9.25 -3.33
N ALA A 73 -10.77 -8.10 -2.91
CA ALA A 73 -10.75 -7.72 -1.50
C ALA A 73 -11.57 -8.75 -0.71
N GLU A 74 -10.93 -9.78 -0.19
CA GLU A 74 -11.56 -10.74 0.71
C GLU A 74 -11.78 -10.03 2.04
N ILE A 75 -13.04 -9.98 2.47
CA ILE A 75 -13.37 -9.67 3.85
C ILE A 75 -12.95 -10.91 4.64
N ASP A 76 -11.71 -10.93 5.12
CA ASP A 76 -11.19 -12.05 5.92
C ASP A 76 -11.91 -12.03 7.29
N PRO A 77 -12.80 -13.00 7.57
CA PRO A 77 -13.52 -13.06 8.83
C PRO A 77 -12.62 -13.48 10.01
N ASP A 78 -11.40 -13.98 9.73
CA ASP A 78 -10.39 -14.36 10.72
C ASP A 78 -9.33 -13.27 10.94
N TYR A 79 -9.47 -12.08 10.31
CA TYR A 79 -8.72 -10.87 10.67
C TYR A 79 -9.22 -10.35 12.03
N GLY A 80 -8.90 -11.13 13.08
CA GLY A 80 -9.28 -10.91 14.46
C GLY A 80 -8.77 -9.55 14.93
N GLU A 81 -9.72 -8.65 15.14
CA GLU A 81 -9.54 -7.23 15.45
C GLU A 81 -8.85 -6.43 14.32
N TRP A 82 -9.60 -5.44 13.81
CA TRP A 82 -9.07 -4.39 12.98
C TRP A 82 -7.79 -3.79 13.61
N PRO A 83 -6.68 -3.59 12.86
CA PRO A 83 -5.40 -3.15 13.43
C PRO A 83 -5.43 -1.76 14.08
N TYR A 84 -6.47 -0.97 13.78
CA TYR A 84 -6.60 0.41 14.25
C TYR A 84 -7.88 0.59 15.06
N ARG A 85 -7.80 1.36 16.15
CA ARG A 85 -8.96 1.76 16.96
C ARG A 85 -9.50 3.13 16.55
N SER A 86 -8.68 3.91 15.84
CA SER A 86 -9.04 5.22 15.29
C SER A 86 -8.26 5.51 14.00
N VAL A 87 -8.72 6.50 13.22
CA VAL A 87 -7.98 7.03 12.05
C VAL A 87 -6.60 7.54 12.48
N HIS A 88 -6.50 8.09 13.69
CA HIS A 88 -5.24 8.56 14.26
C HIS A 88 -4.20 7.43 14.40
N ASP A 89 -4.62 6.22 14.77
CA ASP A 89 -3.70 5.07 14.88
C ASP A 89 -3.13 4.70 13.51
N ALA A 90 -3.96 4.72 12.47
CA ALA A 90 -3.50 4.50 11.10
C ALA A 90 -2.50 5.59 10.67
N VAL A 91 -2.76 6.85 11.02
CA VAL A 91 -1.82 7.95 10.76
C VAL A 91 -0.48 7.74 11.47
N LEU A 92 -0.48 7.20 12.70
CA LEU A 92 0.75 6.85 13.41
C LEU A 92 1.53 5.71 12.73
N ASP A 93 0.84 4.78 12.06
CA ASP A 93 1.44 3.73 11.21
C ASP A 93 1.92 4.26 9.85
N GLY A 94 1.81 5.57 9.60
CA GLY A 94 2.29 6.21 8.38
C GLY A 94 1.27 6.26 7.25
N TRP A 95 -0.01 5.96 7.52
CA TRP A 95 -1.08 6.28 6.58
C TRP A 95 -1.28 7.79 6.47
N GLN A 96 -1.61 8.24 5.27
CA GLN A 96 -1.87 9.65 4.96
C GLN A 96 -3.34 9.82 4.62
N ILE A 97 -4.01 10.79 5.24
CA ILE A 97 -5.43 11.07 4.96
C ILE A 97 -5.54 11.76 3.59
N MET A 98 -6.23 11.11 2.65
CA MET A 98 -6.56 11.64 1.32
C MET A 98 -7.87 12.41 1.33
N GLN A 99 -8.85 11.95 2.12
CA GLN A 99 -10.16 12.56 2.20
C GLN A 99 -10.69 12.53 3.63
N PHE A 100 -11.17 13.69 4.08
CA PHE A 100 -11.98 13.83 5.29
C PHE A 100 -13.46 13.66 4.94
N PRO A 101 -14.30 13.20 5.88
CA PRO A 101 -15.74 13.08 5.66
C PRO A 101 -16.34 14.45 5.33
N ASP A 102 -17.33 14.47 4.44
CA ASP A 102 -18.08 15.70 4.14
C ASP A 102 -18.90 16.12 5.38
N GLN A 103 -18.57 17.28 5.92
CA GLN A 103 -19.22 17.84 7.12
C GLN A 103 -20.54 18.56 6.79
N ARG A 104 -20.87 18.76 5.51
CA ARG A 104 -22.02 19.58 5.07
C ARG A 104 -23.20 18.77 4.57
N ALA A 105 -23.06 17.45 4.45
CA ALA A 105 -24.18 16.61 4.06
C ALA A 105 -25.24 16.64 5.17
N ASN A 106 -26.49 16.93 4.78
CA ASN A 106 -27.66 16.79 5.63
C ASN A 106 -27.93 15.30 5.81
N PHE A 107 -27.15 14.66 6.66
CA PHE A 107 -27.40 13.29 7.03
C PHE A 107 -28.65 13.26 7.91
N ASP A 108 -29.67 12.48 7.52
CA ASP A 108 -30.68 12.04 8.47
C ASP A 108 -29.94 11.20 9.52
N ASP A 109 -30.11 11.47 10.81
CA ASP A 109 -29.40 10.78 11.90
C ASP A 109 -29.49 9.24 11.76
N ARG A 110 -30.54 8.75 11.07
CA ARG A 110 -30.80 7.34 10.76
C ARG A 110 -29.86 6.71 9.72
N GLU A 111 -29.29 7.49 8.79
CA GLU A 111 -28.36 6.99 7.77
C GLU A 111 -26.91 6.91 8.28
N ILE A 112 -26.52 7.81 9.20
CA ILE A 112 -25.19 7.78 9.83
C ILE A 112 -25.01 6.51 10.68
N ASP A 113 -26.08 6.06 11.34
CA ASP A 113 -26.06 4.82 12.14
C ASP A 113 -25.71 3.57 11.32
N ILE A 114 -25.86 3.61 9.99
CA ILE A 114 -25.63 2.45 9.10
C ILE A 114 -24.25 2.50 8.43
N LEU A 115 -23.68 3.68 8.14
CA LEU A 115 -22.41 3.80 7.39
C LEU A 115 -21.29 4.59 8.12
N GLY A 116 -21.59 5.40 9.13
CA GLY A 116 -20.61 6.28 9.79
C GLY A 116 -19.97 7.33 8.88
N TYR A 117 -18.90 7.96 9.36
CA TYR A 117 -18.10 8.96 8.65
C TYR A 117 -16.91 8.30 7.95
N GLU A 118 -16.86 8.40 6.62
CA GLU A 118 -15.80 7.82 5.80
C GLU A 118 -14.55 8.71 5.74
N PHE A 119 -13.40 8.08 6.00
CA PHE A 119 -12.08 8.60 5.70
C PHE A 119 -11.44 7.71 4.63
N ILE A 120 -10.78 8.32 3.66
CA ILE A 120 -9.95 7.60 2.69
C ILE A 120 -8.50 7.93 3.01
N LEU A 121 -7.69 6.90 3.22
CA LEU A 121 -6.27 7.02 3.51
C LEU A 121 -5.46 6.32 2.42
N GLN A 122 -4.22 6.78 2.24
CA GLN A 122 -3.24 6.14 1.39
C GLN A 122 -1.97 5.79 2.17
N LYS A 123 -1.26 4.78 1.69
CA LYS A 123 0.12 4.51 2.08
C LYS A 123 0.93 4.16 0.83
N LEU A 124 2.07 4.80 0.65
CA LEU A 124 2.99 4.52 -0.46
C LEU A 124 4.03 3.52 0.02
N GLU A 125 3.99 2.30 -0.52
CA GLU A 125 4.90 1.23 -0.12
C GLU A 125 5.57 0.62 -1.36
N ALA A 126 6.77 0.10 -1.13
CA ALA A 126 7.53 -0.61 -2.14
C ALA A 126 6.92 -2.00 -2.35
N TYR A 127 6.54 -2.33 -3.60
CA TYR A 127 6.06 -3.66 -3.96
C TYR A 127 7.05 -4.39 -4.85
N HIS A 128 7.16 -5.69 -4.61
CA HIS A 128 7.79 -6.63 -5.52
C HIS A 128 6.75 -7.12 -6.54
N GLU A 129 7.12 -7.19 -7.82
CA GLU A 129 6.32 -7.87 -8.85
C GLU A 129 6.40 -9.39 -8.73
#